data_AF-A0A9W7LXB8-F1
#
_entry.id   AF-A0A9W7LXB8-F1
#
_cell.length_a   1.000
_cell.length_b   1.000
_cell.length_c   1.000
_cell.angle_alpha   90.00
_cell.angle_beta   90.00
_cell.angle_gamma   90.00
#
_symmetry.space_group_name_H-M   'P 1'
#
loop_
_entity.id
_entity.type
_entity.pdbx_description
1 polymer ?
#
loop_
_entity_poly.entity_id
_entity_poly.type
_entity_poly.pdbx_seq_one_letter_code
_entity_poly.pdbx_strand_id
1 'polypeptide(L)'
;MFLLLAVNRHTFMADKIGCGFPSFLPLSELYNPKRGFLVNDACIVEAYVSTDRTKSWISRELILETDSYKRKTKEVECVKAALHNQKLTRTKPVEITAASSAQPSCKSVAIEPEEPTEEDMNTFFTSLESELLSSDIVCSREEAKEALAKLDEALSMTPVNFCDPGKLFLLKQAFKILASFDCSPTTLPIEQRNELLSMEESLKELVDRAAKALQVKNHLTAKKSIKNHLTRKLECSLIRYKEAESEVKQVQQKLAALLAERKGIFRDSKEMKKELEAMGKEWEEYEAKAKVAEEEEKTVESEWGRMKHFISSIKGKI
;
A
#
# COMPACT_ATOMS: atom_id res chain seq x y z
N MET A 1 -7.51 14.10 28.26
CA MET A 1 -7.19 12.97 27.37
C MET A 1 -5.81 12.48 27.76
N PHE A 2 -5.73 11.35 28.47
CA PHE A 2 -4.45 10.77 28.89
C PHE A 2 -3.99 9.80 27.80
N LEU A 3 -2.80 10.03 27.24
CA LEU A 3 -2.19 9.09 26.30
C LEU A 3 -1.25 8.15 27.05
N LEU A 4 -1.44 6.84 26.87
CA LEU A 4 -0.44 5.84 27.21
C LEU A 4 0.26 5.42 25.91
N LEU A 5 1.58 5.62 25.84
CA LEU A 5 2.38 5.23 24.69
C LEU A 5 3.15 3.95 25.01
N ALA A 6 2.93 2.88 24.25
CA ALA A 6 3.76 1.68 24.31
C ALA A 6 4.27 1.34 22.90
N VAL A 7 5.57 1.03 22.80
CA VAL A 7 6.22 0.74 21.53
C VAL A 7 6.75 -0.69 21.56
N ASN A 8 6.37 -1.48 20.56
CA ASN A 8 6.85 -2.85 20.37
C ASN A 8 7.45 -2.99 18.96
N ARG A 9 8.55 -3.71 18.85
CA ARG A 9 9.12 -4.13 17.56
C ARG A 9 8.99 -5.64 17.46
N HIS A 10 8.30 -6.09 16.42
CA HIS A 10 8.07 -7.50 16.17
C HIS A 10 8.37 -7.84 14.72
N THR A 11 9.00 -9.00 14.49
CA THR A 11 9.14 -9.57 13.15
C THR A 11 8.05 -10.61 12.96
N PHE A 12 7.07 -10.28 12.12
CA PHE A 12 5.99 -11.19 11.78
C PHE A 12 6.52 -12.32 10.89
N MET A 13 6.25 -13.56 11.30
CA MET A 13 6.54 -14.78 10.56
C MET A 13 5.23 -15.53 10.32
N ALA A 14 5.16 -16.38 9.28
CA ALA A 14 3.91 -17.06 8.89
C ALA A 14 3.32 -17.97 9.98
N ASP A 15 4.12 -18.35 10.97
CA ASP A 15 3.75 -19.17 12.13
C ASP A 15 3.34 -18.36 13.37
N LYS A 16 3.44 -17.03 13.34
CA LYS A 16 3.07 -16.13 14.45
C LYS A 16 1.94 -15.19 14.05
N ILE A 17 0.75 -15.52 14.56
CA ILE A 17 -0.52 -14.87 14.18
C ILE A 17 -0.73 -13.53 14.93
N GLY A 18 0.06 -13.20 15.95
CA GLY A 18 -0.12 -11.94 16.68
C GLY A 18 1.09 -11.47 17.48
N CYS A 19 1.12 -10.17 17.75
CA CYS A 19 2.07 -9.52 18.67
C CYS A 19 1.33 -8.47 19.52
N GLY A 20 1.81 -8.23 20.73
CA GLY A 20 1.23 -7.24 21.63
C GLY A 20 1.92 -7.21 22.98
N PHE A 21 1.25 -6.62 23.96
CA PHE A 21 1.70 -6.57 25.35
C PHE A 21 0.87 -7.53 26.20
N PRO A 22 1.47 -8.52 26.87
CA PRO A 22 0.75 -9.41 27.80
C PRO A 22 0.06 -8.65 28.94
N SER A 23 0.62 -7.50 29.32
CA SER A 23 0.03 -6.53 30.24
C SER A 23 0.27 -5.13 29.70
N PHE A 24 -0.76 -4.54 29.08
CA PHE A 24 -0.69 -3.20 28.48
C PHE A 24 -0.99 -2.09 29.49
N LEU A 25 -2.04 -2.28 30.30
CA LEU A 25 -2.47 -1.36 31.34
C LEU A 25 -3.08 -2.18 32.50
N PRO A 26 -2.71 -1.93 33.77
CA PRO A 26 -3.35 -2.62 34.89
C PRO A 26 -4.85 -2.34 34.91
N LEU A 27 -5.67 -3.37 35.14
CA LEU A 27 -7.12 -3.22 35.19
C LEU A 27 -7.57 -2.20 36.25
N SER A 28 -6.87 -2.15 37.40
CA SER A 28 -7.10 -1.16 38.45
C SER A 28 -6.92 0.29 37.97
N GLU A 29 -6.09 0.54 36.96
CA GLU A 29 -5.91 1.85 36.37
C GLU A 29 -6.92 2.14 35.26
N LEU A 30 -7.25 1.14 34.43
CA LEU A 30 -8.27 1.25 33.40
C LEU A 30 -9.64 1.61 33.99
N TYR A 31 -10.02 0.94 35.08
CA TYR A 31 -11.29 1.15 35.77
C TYR A 31 -11.33 2.37 36.69
N ASN A 32 -10.23 3.10 36.85
CA ASN A 32 -10.20 4.27 37.72
C ASN A 32 -10.90 5.46 37.03
N PRO A 33 -12.07 5.91 37.51
CA PRO A 33 -12.83 6.99 36.85
C PRO A 33 -12.08 8.32 36.85
N LYS A 34 -11.10 8.51 37.75
CA LYS A 34 -10.26 9.72 37.79
C LYS A 34 -9.22 9.76 36.67
N ARG A 35 -8.91 8.63 36.03
CA ARG A 35 -7.94 8.53 34.93
C ARG A 35 -8.56 8.81 33.57
N GLY A 36 -9.88 8.67 33.42
CA GLY A 36 -10.60 9.01 32.18
C GLY A 36 -10.27 8.13 30.98
N PHE A 37 -9.83 6.88 31.20
CA PHE A 37 -9.59 5.90 30.13
C PHE A 37 -10.88 5.22 29.63
N LEU A 38 -11.90 5.16 30.49
CA LEU A 38 -13.23 4.65 30.16
C LEU A 38 -14.26 5.77 30.22
N VAL A 39 -15.12 5.83 29.22
CA VAL A 39 -16.33 6.66 29.20
C VAL A 39 -17.46 5.77 28.71
N ASN A 40 -18.50 5.58 29.53
CA ASN A 40 -19.63 4.67 29.23
C ASN A 40 -19.19 3.24 28.89
N ASP A 41 -18.30 2.66 29.70
CA ASP A 41 -17.72 1.32 29.48
C ASP A 41 -17.01 1.11 28.12
N ALA A 42 -16.72 2.20 27.41
CA ALA A 42 -15.95 2.20 26.18
C ALA A 42 -14.58 2.84 26.38
N CYS A 43 -13.55 2.25 25.75
CA CYS A 43 -12.21 2.82 25.64
C CYS A 43 -11.80 2.89 24.17
N ILE A 44 -10.94 3.85 23.83
CA ILE A 44 -10.39 4.01 22.49
C ILE A 44 -8.93 3.56 22.53
N VAL A 45 -8.57 2.62 21.65
CA VAL A 45 -7.20 2.13 21.48
C VAL A 45 -6.74 2.47 20.07
N GLU A 46 -5.63 3.21 19.96
CA GLU A 46 -5.05 3.60 18.68
C GLU A 46 -3.70 2.91 18.50
N ALA A 47 -3.45 2.36 17.31
CA ALA A 47 -2.21 1.65 16.99
C ALA A 47 -1.54 2.26 15.76
N TYR A 48 -0.32 2.75 15.94
CA TYR A 48 0.54 3.23 14.86
C TYR A 48 1.51 2.13 14.44
N VAL A 49 1.38 1.65 13.20
CA VAL A 49 2.24 0.57 12.66
C VAL A 49 3.16 1.15 11.60
N SER A 50 4.46 0.92 11.77
CA SER A 50 5.49 1.22 10.77
C SER A 50 6.24 -0.07 10.42
N THR A 51 6.41 -0.32 9.13
CA THR A 51 7.11 -1.51 8.61
C THR A 51 8.40 -1.11 7.90
N ASP A 52 9.39 -1.99 7.90
CA ASP A 52 10.74 -1.73 7.40
C ASP A 52 10.90 -1.91 5.88
N ARG A 53 9.84 -2.27 5.13
CA ARG A 53 9.97 -2.53 3.67
C ARG A 53 8.98 -1.83 2.76
N THR A 54 9.60 -1.30 1.70
CA THR A 54 9.11 -0.92 0.39
C THR A 54 8.30 -2.04 -0.29
N LYS A 55 7.10 -1.67 -0.78
CA LYS A 55 6.24 -2.39 -1.75
C LYS A 55 6.05 -3.90 -1.52
N SER A 56 4.96 -4.24 -0.84
CA SER A 56 4.09 -5.36 -1.23
C SER A 56 2.66 -5.05 -0.79
N TRP A 57 1.70 -5.35 -1.67
CA TRP A 57 0.26 -5.16 -1.52
C TRP A 57 -0.28 -5.73 -0.21
N ILE A 58 -0.69 -4.92 0.78
CA ILE A 58 -1.82 -5.27 1.68
C ILE A 58 -2.62 -4.01 2.06
N SER A 59 -3.93 -4.21 2.06
CA SER A 59 -5.11 -3.36 2.05
C SER A 59 -5.25 -2.30 3.16
N ARG A 60 -5.89 -1.18 2.78
CA ARG A 60 -6.33 -0.06 3.64
C ARG A 60 -7.63 -0.32 4.39
N GLU A 61 -7.92 -1.57 4.76
CA GLU A 61 -9.20 -1.91 5.37
C GLU A 61 -8.98 -2.96 6.46
N LEU A 62 -8.58 -2.48 7.63
CA LEU A 62 -8.80 -3.19 8.89
C LEU A 62 -9.91 -2.42 9.60
N ILE A 63 -11.14 -2.66 9.17
CA ILE A 63 -12.30 -2.50 10.02
C ILE A 63 -12.29 -3.73 10.93
N LEU A 64 -12.08 -3.54 12.23
CA LEU A 64 -12.29 -4.59 13.21
C LEU A 64 -13.80 -4.83 13.31
N GLU A 65 -14.28 -5.80 12.53
CA GLU A 65 -15.62 -6.33 12.68
C GLU A 65 -15.60 -7.32 13.86
N THR A 66 -16.34 -7.00 14.91
CA THR A 66 -16.55 -7.86 16.08
C THR A 66 -17.52 -8.98 15.71
N ASP A 67 -16.99 -10.17 15.41
CA ASP A 67 -17.81 -11.37 15.23
C ASP A 67 -18.27 -11.96 16.56
N SER A 68 -19.57 -11.83 16.81
CA SER A 68 -20.31 -12.52 17.87
C SER A 68 -20.77 -13.90 17.39
N TYR A 69 -20.12 -14.95 17.92
CA TYR A 69 -20.55 -16.37 18.05
C TYR A 69 -21.45 -17.04 16.99
N LYS A 70 -20.96 -18.16 16.39
CA LYS A 70 -21.39 -19.55 16.71
C LYS A 70 -20.64 -20.62 15.88
N ARG A 71 -20.16 -21.65 16.59
CA ARG A 71 -19.64 -22.94 16.08
C ARG A 71 -20.59 -23.64 15.11
N LYS A 72 -20.03 -24.27 14.06
CA LYS A 72 -19.97 -25.74 13.91
C LYS A 72 -18.99 -26.18 12.82
N THR A 73 -18.24 -27.21 13.19
CA THR A 73 -17.18 -27.94 12.50
C THR A 73 -17.67 -28.67 11.23
N LYS A 74 -16.85 -28.73 10.19
CA LYS A 74 -16.38 -29.98 9.55
C LYS A 74 -15.24 -29.70 8.55
N GLU A 75 -14.31 -30.63 8.61
CA GLU A 75 -12.98 -30.76 8.01
C GLU A 75 -13.04 -31.15 6.52
N VAL A 76 -11.96 -30.90 5.76
CA VAL A 76 -11.25 -31.87 4.85
C VAL A 76 -10.29 -31.12 3.88
N GLU A 77 -9.00 -31.42 4.05
CA GLU A 77 -7.88 -31.58 3.08
C GLU A 77 -7.57 -30.52 2.01
N CYS A 78 -6.40 -29.86 2.07
CA CYS A 78 -5.03 -30.29 1.71
C CYS A 78 -4.74 -30.31 0.19
N VAL A 79 -3.82 -29.44 -0.26
CA VAL A 79 -2.70 -29.84 -1.15
C VAL A 79 -1.45 -29.00 -0.84
N LYS A 80 -0.43 -29.67 -0.30
CA LYS A 80 0.99 -29.25 -0.29
C LYS A 80 1.68 -29.79 -1.55
N ALA A 81 2.44 -28.95 -2.23
CA ALA A 81 3.69 -29.24 -2.97
C ALA A 81 4.07 -27.91 -3.68
N ALA A 82 5.30 -27.40 -3.71
CA ALA A 82 6.53 -28.10 -4.00
C ALA A 82 7.73 -27.49 -3.27
N LEU A 83 8.66 -28.39 -3.00
CA LEU A 83 9.91 -28.28 -2.29
C LEU A 83 11.00 -27.68 -3.21
N HIS A 84 11.64 -26.62 -2.69
CA HIS A 84 13.10 -26.40 -2.59
C HIS A 84 14.02 -26.91 -3.72
N ASN A 85 14.91 -26.02 -4.19
CA ASN A 85 16.34 -26.30 -4.31
C ASN A 85 17.15 -25.01 -4.49
N GLN A 86 17.82 -24.56 -3.41
CA GLN A 86 19.19 -24.03 -3.53
C GLN A 86 19.84 -23.97 -2.15
N LYS A 87 20.84 -24.85 -1.90
CA LYS A 87 21.83 -24.62 -0.86
C LYS A 87 23.23 -24.93 -1.39
N LEU A 88 23.94 -23.84 -1.65
CA LEU A 88 25.38 -23.73 -1.82
C LEU A 88 26.08 -24.11 -0.50
N THR A 89 27.14 -24.92 -0.58
CA THR A 89 28.17 -24.97 0.47
C THR A 89 29.56 -24.94 -0.16
N ARG A 90 30.42 -24.15 0.46
CA ARG A 90 31.79 -23.78 0.07
C ARG A 90 32.75 -24.37 1.10
N THR A 91 33.96 -24.73 0.65
CA THR A 91 35.25 -24.82 1.40
C THR A 91 35.42 -26.04 2.33
N LYS A 92 36.53 -26.81 2.33
CA LYS A 92 37.95 -26.45 2.56
C LYS A 92 38.93 -27.63 2.16
N PRO A 93 40.28 -27.50 2.28
CA PRO A 93 41.25 -28.01 1.29
C PRO A 93 42.38 -28.94 1.84
N VAL A 94 43.37 -29.27 0.98
CA VAL A 94 44.76 -29.77 1.28
C VAL A 94 44.79 -31.28 1.65
N GLU A 95 45.69 -32.19 1.22
CA GLU A 95 47.15 -32.17 1.05
C GLU A 95 47.67 -33.45 0.34
N ILE A 96 48.70 -33.30 -0.52
CA ILE A 96 49.93 -34.12 -0.78
C ILE A 96 49.85 -35.68 -0.82
N THR A 97 50.42 -36.32 -1.87
CA THR A 97 51.63 -37.20 -1.84
C THR A 97 51.93 -37.84 -3.21
N ALA A 98 53.24 -38.05 -3.46
CA ALA A 98 53.98 -38.32 -4.68
C ALA A 98 53.99 -39.77 -5.25
N ALA A 99 54.38 -39.90 -6.52
CA ALA A 99 55.36 -40.86 -7.10
C ALA A 99 55.54 -40.52 -8.61
N SER A 100 56.73 -40.18 -9.14
CA SER A 100 57.80 -41.08 -9.68
C SER A 100 57.26 -42.00 -10.80
N SER A 101 57.80 -42.23 -12.00
CA SER A 101 59.02 -41.97 -12.80
C SER A 101 58.58 -42.22 -14.27
N ALA A 102 59.15 -41.76 -15.38
CA ALA A 102 60.51 -41.91 -15.87
C ALA A 102 60.59 -41.17 -17.23
N GLN A 103 61.75 -40.58 -17.50
CA GLN A 103 62.14 -40.04 -18.81
C GLN A 103 62.69 -41.16 -19.72
N PRO A 104 62.78 -40.89 -21.04
CA PRO A 104 63.99 -41.23 -21.77
C PRO A 104 64.61 -40.02 -22.48
N SER A 105 65.77 -39.62 -21.96
CA SER A 105 67.02 -39.30 -22.67
C SER A 105 66.95 -38.71 -24.10
N CYS A 106 67.15 -37.39 -24.21
CA CYS A 106 67.62 -36.71 -25.43
C CYS A 106 69.15 -36.56 -25.43
N LYS A 107 69.80 -36.86 -26.56
CA LYS A 107 71.19 -36.46 -26.84
C LYS A 107 71.21 -35.45 -27.99
N SER A 108 71.91 -34.32 -27.74
CA SER A 108 72.55 -33.37 -28.66
C SER A 108 71.64 -32.71 -29.72
N VAL A 109 71.60 -31.40 -29.90
CA VAL A 109 72.70 -30.49 -30.26
C VAL A 109 72.21 -29.06 -29.96
N ALA A 110 73.04 -28.21 -29.36
CA ALA A 110 72.74 -26.79 -29.20
C ALA A 110 72.96 -26.08 -30.55
N ILE A 111 71.87 -25.61 -31.16
CA ILE A 111 71.85 -24.54 -32.16
C ILE A 111 71.01 -23.44 -31.52
N GLU A 112 71.61 -22.28 -31.29
CA GLU A 112 70.86 -21.09 -30.90
C GLU A 112 69.79 -20.80 -31.95
N PRO A 113 68.56 -20.40 -31.58
CA PRO A 113 67.61 -19.92 -32.57
C PRO A 113 68.13 -18.56 -33.06
N GLU A 114 68.57 -18.50 -34.33
CA GLU A 114 68.74 -17.21 -35.01
C GLU A 114 67.41 -16.46 -34.88
N GLU A 115 67.48 -15.21 -34.43
CA GLU A 115 66.32 -14.32 -34.46
C GLU A 115 65.82 -14.25 -35.91
N PRO A 116 64.51 -14.48 -36.15
CA PRO A 116 63.96 -14.53 -37.50
C PRO A 116 64.25 -13.20 -38.21
N THR A 117 64.81 -13.28 -39.41
CA THR A 117 65.11 -12.08 -40.20
C THR A 117 63.81 -11.36 -40.59
N GLU A 118 63.88 -10.07 -40.91
CA GLU A 118 62.69 -9.30 -41.33
C GLU A 118 62.01 -9.92 -42.55
N GLU A 119 62.78 -10.50 -43.47
CA GLU A 119 62.26 -11.30 -44.58
C GLU A 119 61.50 -12.56 -44.12
N ASP A 120 61.97 -13.28 -43.10
CA ASP A 120 61.28 -14.49 -42.58
C ASP A 120 59.96 -14.12 -41.90
N MET A 121 59.96 -13.02 -41.13
CA MET A 121 58.74 -12.49 -40.53
C MET A 121 57.75 -12.02 -41.59
N ASN A 122 58.22 -11.25 -42.58
CA ASN A 122 57.38 -10.79 -43.68
C ASN A 122 56.83 -11.97 -44.51
N THR A 123 57.62 -13.01 -44.73
CA THR A 123 57.17 -14.22 -45.45
C THR A 123 56.14 -15.00 -44.65
N PHE A 124 56.29 -15.11 -43.32
CA PHE A 124 55.29 -15.72 -42.45
C PHE A 124 53.98 -14.94 -42.45
N PHE A 125 54.03 -13.61 -42.29
CA PHE A 125 52.82 -12.78 -42.32
C PHE A 125 52.19 -12.74 -43.71
N THR A 126 52.96 -12.74 -44.80
CA THR A 126 52.44 -12.82 -46.18
C THR A 126 51.81 -14.18 -46.48
N SER A 127 52.39 -15.27 -45.96
CA SER A 127 51.82 -16.63 -46.03
C SER A 127 50.55 -16.73 -45.18
N LEU A 128 50.55 -16.15 -43.98
CA LEU A 128 49.40 -16.11 -43.08
C LEU A 128 48.27 -15.25 -43.65
N GLU A 129 48.59 -14.12 -44.29
CA GLU A 129 47.64 -13.28 -45.03
C GLU A 129 47.09 -14.03 -46.25
N SER A 130 47.92 -14.75 -46.99
CA SER A 130 47.48 -15.59 -48.12
C SER A 130 46.62 -16.78 -47.67
N GLU A 131 46.94 -17.37 -46.52
CA GLU A 131 46.18 -18.47 -45.91
C GLU A 131 44.86 -17.98 -45.30
N LEU A 132 44.85 -16.79 -44.70
CA LEU A 132 43.64 -16.09 -44.23
C LEU A 132 42.74 -15.64 -45.39
N LEU A 133 43.30 -15.15 -46.49
CA LEU A 133 42.59 -14.84 -47.74
C LEU A 133 42.06 -16.10 -48.44
N SER A 134 42.74 -17.24 -48.31
CA SER A 134 42.24 -18.54 -48.78
C SER A 134 41.19 -19.15 -47.85
N SER A 135 41.11 -18.68 -46.60
CA SER A 135 40.14 -19.08 -45.59
C SER A 135 38.89 -18.22 -45.55
N ASP A 136 38.68 -17.38 -46.58
CA ASP A 136 37.34 -16.86 -46.88
C ASP A 136 36.40 -18.05 -46.85
N ILE A 137 35.54 -18.08 -45.83
CA ILE A 137 34.55 -19.13 -45.66
C ILE A 137 33.69 -19.04 -46.92
N VAL A 138 33.95 -19.92 -47.88
CA VAL A 138 33.13 -20.05 -49.08
C VAL A 138 31.77 -20.48 -48.58
N CYS A 139 30.90 -19.48 -48.35
CA CYS A 139 29.52 -19.71 -47.96
C CYS A 139 28.90 -20.55 -49.08
N SER A 140 28.41 -21.72 -48.72
CA SER A 140 27.69 -22.56 -49.67
C SER A 140 26.42 -21.85 -50.14
N ARG A 141 25.96 -22.18 -51.34
CA ARG A 141 24.72 -21.63 -51.90
C ARG A 141 23.51 -21.93 -51.01
N GLU A 142 23.56 -23.05 -50.30
CA GLU A 142 22.55 -23.51 -49.37
C GLU A 142 22.52 -22.65 -48.09
N GLU A 143 23.68 -22.28 -47.53
CA GLU A 143 23.78 -21.38 -46.37
C GLU A 143 23.27 -19.97 -46.68
N ALA A 144 23.54 -19.44 -47.88
CA ALA A 144 23.03 -18.14 -48.32
C ALA A 144 21.50 -18.14 -48.46
N LYS A 145 20.91 -19.23 -48.99
CA LYS A 145 19.45 -19.38 -49.07
C LYS A 145 18.81 -19.48 -47.69
N GLU A 146 19.44 -20.19 -46.76
CA GLU A 146 18.97 -20.28 -45.37
C GLU A 146 19.05 -18.93 -44.65
N ALA A 147 20.14 -18.18 -44.85
CA ALA A 147 20.29 -16.83 -44.32
C ALA A 147 19.22 -15.87 -44.87
N LEU A 148 18.90 -15.96 -46.17
CA LEU A 148 17.85 -15.17 -46.80
C LEU A 148 16.47 -15.49 -46.23
N ALA A 149 16.15 -16.78 -46.05
CA ALA A 149 14.88 -17.20 -45.45
C ALA A 149 14.72 -16.70 -44.00
N LYS A 150 15.79 -16.73 -43.20
CA LYS A 150 15.81 -16.17 -41.85
C LYS A 150 15.60 -14.65 -41.84
N LEU A 151 16.11 -13.96 -42.86
CA LEU A 151 15.94 -12.52 -43.05
C LEU A 151 14.49 -12.18 -43.41
N ASP A 152 13.89 -12.92 -44.35
CA ASP A 152 12.48 -12.75 -44.72
C ASP A 152 11.53 -13.04 -43.54
N GLU A 153 11.79 -14.12 -42.80
CA GLU A 153 11.04 -14.44 -41.58
C GLU A 153 11.17 -13.31 -40.54
N ALA A 154 12.38 -12.81 -40.31
CA ALA A 154 12.62 -11.70 -39.42
C ALA A 154 11.87 -10.44 -39.86
N LEU A 155 11.97 -10.04 -41.13
CA LEU A 155 11.30 -8.86 -41.68
C LEU A 155 9.78 -8.95 -41.64
N SER A 156 9.21 -10.16 -41.61
CA SER A 156 7.78 -10.39 -41.41
C SER A 156 7.30 -10.18 -39.97
N MET A 157 8.22 -10.12 -38.99
CA MET A 157 7.91 -9.92 -37.58
C MET A 157 7.75 -8.43 -37.24
N THR A 158 6.97 -8.13 -36.19
CA THR A 158 6.83 -6.75 -35.70
C THR A 158 8.16 -6.23 -35.12
N PRO A 159 8.56 -4.97 -35.40
CA PRO A 159 9.82 -4.38 -34.92
C PRO A 159 10.09 -4.50 -33.41
N VAL A 160 9.02 -4.58 -32.60
CA VAL A 160 9.07 -4.74 -31.14
C VAL A 160 9.70 -6.07 -30.70
N ASN A 161 9.64 -7.11 -31.54
CA ASN A 161 10.17 -8.44 -31.24
C ASN A 161 11.68 -8.59 -31.49
N PHE A 162 12.33 -7.56 -32.04
CA PHE A 162 13.79 -7.51 -32.25
C PHE A 162 14.58 -6.98 -31.05
N CYS A 163 13.90 -6.57 -29.99
CA CYS A 163 14.54 -6.21 -28.73
C CYS A 163 15.15 -7.43 -28.00
N ASP A 164 14.97 -8.64 -28.52
CA ASP A 164 15.63 -9.86 -28.06
C ASP A 164 17.07 -9.93 -28.63
N PRO A 165 18.10 -9.91 -27.76
CA PRO A 165 19.50 -9.95 -28.18
C PRO A 165 19.85 -11.18 -29.04
N GLY A 166 19.18 -12.32 -28.80
CA GLY A 166 19.43 -13.56 -29.54
C GLY A 166 18.95 -13.49 -30.99
N LYS A 167 17.81 -12.84 -31.23
CA LYS A 167 17.26 -12.66 -32.59
C LYS A 167 18.07 -11.68 -33.41
N LEU A 168 18.61 -10.65 -32.77
CA LEU A 168 19.48 -9.66 -33.41
C LEU A 168 20.82 -10.26 -33.84
N PHE A 169 21.39 -11.16 -33.02
CA PHE A 169 22.59 -11.91 -33.37
C PHE A 169 22.38 -12.79 -34.60
N LEU A 170 21.27 -13.51 -34.66
CA LEU A 170 20.91 -14.36 -35.82
C LEU A 170 20.73 -13.52 -37.09
N LEU A 171 20.14 -12.33 -36.96
CA LEU A 171 19.97 -11.42 -38.09
C LEU A 171 21.32 -10.87 -38.58
N LYS A 172 22.19 -10.39 -37.68
CA LYS A 172 23.56 -9.96 -38.02
C LYS A 172 24.35 -11.07 -38.71
N GLN A 173 24.21 -12.31 -38.23
CA GLN A 173 24.85 -13.46 -38.85
C GLN A 173 24.34 -13.68 -40.28
N ALA A 174 23.03 -13.55 -40.52
CA ALA A 174 22.46 -13.65 -41.86
C ALA A 174 22.96 -12.55 -42.81
N PHE A 175 23.04 -11.29 -42.35
CA PHE A 175 23.63 -10.19 -43.12
C PHE A 175 25.10 -10.47 -43.49
N LYS A 176 25.90 -10.96 -42.54
CA LYS A 176 27.32 -11.28 -42.78
C LYS A 176 27.50 -12.41 -43.79
N ILE A 177 26.69 -13.47 -43.68
CA ILE A 177 26.68 -14.62 -44.61
C ILE A 177 26.32 -14.18 -46.04
N LEU A 178 25.33 -13.30 -46.20
CA LEU A 178 24.93 -12.78 -47.50
C LEU A 178 25.96 -11.82 -48.10
N ALA A 179 26.62 -11.00 -47.26
CA ALA A 179 27.66 -10.09 -47.70
C ALA A 179 28.92 -10.81 -48.19
N SER A 180 29.26 -11.97 -47.60
CA SER A 180 30.43 -12.78 -47.98
C SER A 180 30.16 -13.82 -49.08
N PHE A 181 28.97 -13.82 -49.69
CA PHE A 181 28.62 -14.82 -50.71
C PHE A 181 29.20 -14.45 -52.08
N ASP A 182 30.20 -15.21 -52.55
CA ASP A 182 30.92 -15.01 -53.82
C ASP A 182 30.89 -16.27 -54.69
N CYS A 183 29.84 -16.44 -55.50
CA CYS A 183 29.79 -17.44 -56.57
C CYS A 183 29.09 -16.85 -57.82
N SER A 184 29.87 -16.63 -58.89
CA SER A 184 29.60 -16.17 -60.28
C SER A 184 28.25 -16.61 -60.94
N PRO A 185 27.74 -16.02 -62.07
CA PRO A 185 28.17 -14.86 -62.87
C PRO A 185 27.22 -13.64 -62.81
N THR A 186 26.18 -13.68 -61.97
CA THR A 186 25.40 -12.52 -61.52
C THR A 186 25.81 -12.19 -60.09
N THR A 187 27.06 -11.80 -59.93
CA THR A 187 27.60 -11.35 -58.66
C THR A 187 26.74 -10.19 -58.14
N LEU A 188 26.32 -10.22 -56.87
CA LEU A 188 25.73 -9.03 -56.24
C LEU A 188 26.69 -7.86 -56.51
N PRO A 189 26.25 -6.76 -57.15
CA PRO A 189 27.10 -5.60 -57.36
C PRO A 189 27.71 -5.17 -56.03
N ILE A 190 28.96 -4.73 -56.05
CA ILE A 190 29.68 -4.25 -54.85
C ILE A 190 28.83 -3.23 -54.08
N GLU A 191 28.04 -2.43 -54.78
CA GLU A 191 27.05 -1.50 -54.22
C GLU A 191 26.01 -2.19 -53.31
N GLN A 192 25.42 -3.31 -53.73
CA GLN A 192 24.41 -4.03 -52.94
C GLN A 192 25.01 -4.72 -51.70
N ARG A 193 26.29 -5.13 -51.76
CA ARG A 193 27.01 -5.66 -50.59
C ARG A 193 27.31 -4.58 -49.57
N ASN A 194 27.76 -3.42 -50.04
CA ASN A 194 27.98 -2.25 -49.19
C ASN A 194 26.66 -1.77 -48.57
N GLU A 195 25.54 -1.89 -49.30
CA GLU A 195 24.21 -1.60 -48.79
C GLU A 195 23.76 -2.59 -47.70
N LEU A 196 24.00 -3.90 -47.87
CA LEU A 196 23.77 -4.93 -46.83
C LEU A 196 24.55 -4.65 -45.54
N LEU A 197 25.83 -4.30 -45.66
CA LEU A 197 26.69 -3.92 -44.53
C LEU A 197 26.19 -2.63 -43.83
N SER A 198 25.81 -1.62 -44.61
CA SER A 198 25.20 -0.38 -44.09
C SER A 198 23.87 -0.64 -43.36
N MET A 199 23.05 -1.54 -43.90
CA MET A 199 21.80 -1.97 -43.26
C MET A 199 22.06 -2.71 -41.94
N GLU A 200 23.09 -3.56 -41.87
CA GLU A 200 23.51 -4.24 -40.64
C GLU A 200 23.93 -3.25 -39.53
N GLU A 201 24.64 -2.19 -39.88
CA GLU A 201 25.01 -1.13 -38.95
C GLU A 201 23.77 -0.35 -38.48
N SER A 202 22.87 0.00 -39.41
CA SER A 202 21.64 0.72 -39.10
C SER A 202 20.68 -0.07 -38.19
N LEU A 203 20.73 -1.41 -38.25
CA LEU A 203 19.94 -2.32 -37.43
C LEU A 203 20.23 -2.16 -35.93
N LYS A 204 21.49 -1.93 -35.57
CA LYS A 204 21.89 -1.67 -34.19
C LYS A 204 21.21 -0.41 -33.66
N GLU A 205 21.23 0.67 -34.45
CA GLU A 205 20.55 1.91 -34.07
C GLU A 205 19.02 1.76 -34.03
N LEU A 206 18.45 0.99 -34.96
CA LEU A 206 17.00 0.75 -35.03
C LEU A 206 16.49 0.05 -33.77
N VAL A 207 17.24 -0.93 -33.26
CA VAL A 207 16.87 -1.66 -32.04
C VAL A 207 16.99 -0.78 -30.80
N ASP A 208 18.02 0.05 -30.70
CA ASP A 208 18.13 1.03 -29.62
C ASP A 208 16.96 2.04 -29.64
N ARG A 209 16.58 2.52 -30.83
CA ARG A 209 15.41 3.40 -31.00
C ARG A 209 14.10 2.68 -30.63
N ALA A 210 13.93 1.42 -31.03
CA ALA A 210 12.76 0.61 -30.71
C ALA A 210 12.65 0.33 -29.20
N ALA A 211 13.75 0.02 -28.53
CA ALA A 211 13.80 -0.18 -27.09
C ALA A 211 13.42 1.10 -26.32
N LYS A 212 13.98 2.25 -26.72
CA LYS A 212 13.61 3.57 -26.17
C LYS A 212 12.12 3.86 -26.37
N ALA A 213 11.59 3.62 -27.57
CA ALA A 213 10.17 3.82 -27.87
C ALA A 213 9.26 2.92 -27.00
N LEU A 214 9.64 1.66 -26.79
CA LEU A 214 8.90 0.73 -25.94
C LEU A 214 8.89 1.18 -24.47
N GLN A 215 10.04 1.63 -23.95
CA GLN A 215 10.12 2.18 -22.60
C GLN A 215 9.22 3.42 -22.43
N VAL A 216 9.25 4.35 -23.39
CA VAL A 216 8.38 5.54 -23.37
C VAL A 216 6.90 5.15 -23.38
N LYS A 217 6.50 4.18 -24.21
CA LYS A 217 5.12 3.68 -24.26
C LYS A 217 4.68 3.07 -22.92
N ASN A 218 5.55 2.26 -22.31
CA ASN A 218 5.28 1.65 -21.01
C ASN A 218 5.16 2.71 -19.91
N HIS A 219 6.06 3.70 -19.90
CA HIS A 219 6.02 4.81 -18.96
C HIS A 219 4.75 5.67 -19.13
N LEU A 220 4.35 5.96 -20.37
CA LEU A 220 3.10 6.66 -20.69
C LEU A 220 1.88 5.91 -20.16
N THR A 221 1.86 4.59 -20.35
CA THR A 221 0.77 3.71 -19.89
C THR A 221 0.68 3.71 -18.36
N ALA A 222 1.82 3.61 -17.66
CA ALA A 222 1.89 3.69 -16.21
C ALA A 222 1.40 5.06 -15.69
N LYS A 223 1.86 6.18 -16.28
CA LYS A 223 1.39 7.53 -15.93
C LYS A 223 -0.11 7.70 -16.18
N LYS A 224 -0.64 7.15 -17.28
CA LYS A 224 -2.08 7.19 -17.59
C LYS A 224 -2.90 6.43 -16.55
N SER A 225 -2.41 5.27 -16.11
CA SER A 225 -3.04 4.49 -15.04
C SER A 225 -3.10 5.26 -13.72
N ILE A 226 -1.97 5.86 -13.30
CA ILE A 226 -1.90 6.69 -12.09
C ILE A 226 -2.85 7.89 -12.18
N LYS A 227 -2.86 8.61 -13.32
CA LYS A 227 -3.77 9.73 -13.55
C LYS A 227 -5.23 9.30 -13.35
N ASN A 228 -5.65 8.22 -14.01
CA ASN A 228 -7.02 7.71 -13.91
C ASN A 228 -7.37 7.28 -12.47
N HIS A 229 -6.43 6.67 -11.74
CA HIS A 229 -6.64 6.32 -10.34
C HIS A 229 -6.85 7.56 -9.45
N LEU A 230 -6.02 8.59 -9.63
CA LEU A 230 -6.15 9.85 -8.88
C LEU A 230 -7.45 10.57 -9.20
N THR A 231 -7.86 10.62 -10.48
CA THR A 231 -9.13 11.19 -10.91
C THR A 231 -10.31 10.52 -10.19
N ARG A 232 -10.38 9.18 -10.20
CA ARG A 232 -11.44 8.45 -9.50
C ARG A 232 -11.47 8.73 -8.00
N LYS A 233 -10.29 8.78 -7.35
CA LYS A 233 -10.21 9.12 -5.92
C LYS A 233 -10.72 10.52 -5.63
N LEU A 234 -10.45 11.48 -6.51
CA LEU A 234 -10.93 12.85 -6.37
C LEU A 234 -12.45 12.91 -6.55
N GLU A 235 -13.00 12.22 -7.55
CA GLU A 235 -14.45 12.11 -7.77
C GLU A 235 -15.18 11.50 -6.56
N CYS A 236 -14.70 10.37 -6.03
CA CYS A 236 -15.27 9.78 -4.82
C CYS A 236 -15.20 10.72 -3.61
N SER A 237 -14.11 11.48 -3.48
CA SER A 237 -13.96 12.44 -2.37
C SER A 237 -14.91 13.62 -2.52
N LEU A 238 -15.15 14.10 -3.75
CA LEU A 238 -16.12 15.16 -4.04
C LEU A 238 -17.56 14.73 -3.71
N ILE A 239 -17.93 13.48 -4.00
CA ILE A 239 -19.25 12.94 -3.66
C ILE A 239 -19.45 12.95 -2.15
N ARG A 240 -18.51 12.35 -1.39
CA ARG A 240 -18.57 12.33 0.08
C ARG A 240 -18.59 13.72 0.71
N TYR A 241 -17.86 14.67 0.12
CA TYR A 241 -17.90 16.06 0.58
C TYR A 241 -19.30 16.65 0.44
N LYS A 242 -19.99 16.43 -0.69
CA LYS A 242 -21.36 16.95 -0.91
C LYS A 242 -22.39 16.28 0.00
N GLU A 243 -22.22 15.00 0.31
CA GLU A 243 -23.03 14.29 1.29
C GLU A 243 -22.86 14.91 2.69
N ALA A 244 -21.62 15.05 3.16
CA ALA A 244 -21.32 15.69 4.44
C ALA A 244 -21.82 17.15 4.50
N GLU A 245 -21.71 17.91 3.41
CA GLU A 245 -22.25 19.27 3.32
C GLU A 245 -23.78 19.29 3.52
N SER A 246 -24.48 18.29 2.98
CA SER A 246 -25.93 18.15 3.12
C SER A 246 -26.33 17.77 4.55
N GLU A 247 -25.57 16.87 5.18
CA GLU A 247 -25.74 16.52 6.60
C GLU A 247 -25.52 17.73 7.52
N VAL A 248 -24.48 18.52 7.27
CA VAL A 248 -24.20 19.74 8.03
C VAL A 248 -25.37 20.74 7.91
N LYS A 249 -25.93 20.93 6.72
CA LYS A 249 -27.11 21.79 6.52
C LYS A 249 -28.31 21.31 7.34
N GLN A 250 -28.54 20.00 7.38
CA GLN A 250 -29.62 19.42 8.18
C GLN A 250 -29.41 19.63 9.69
N VAL A 251 -28.18 19.43 10.18
CA VAL A 251 -27.83 19.66 11.59
C VAL A 251 -27.99 21.14 11.96
N GLN A 252 -27.56 22.05 11.10
CA GLN A 252 -27.73 23.49 11.30
C GLN A 252 -29.21 23.88 11.43
N GLN A 253 -30.09 23.30 10.61
CA GLN A 253 -31.54 23.54 10.70
C GLN A 253 -32.11 23.01 12.02
N LYS A 254 -31.74 21.81 12.45
CA LYS A 254 -32.17 21.24 13.75
C LYS A 254 -31.69 22.09 14.92
N LEU A 255 -30.45 22.57 14.88
CA LEU A 255 -29.90 23.46 15.90
C LEU A 255 -30.66 24.78 15.98
N ALA A 256 -31.03 25.36 14.84
CA ALA A 256 -31.85 26.57 14.80
C ALA A 256 -33.24 26.35 15.45
N ALA A 257 -33.87 25.20 15.21
CA ALA A 257 -35.15 24.84 15.84
C ALA A 257 -35.01 24.70 17.37
N LEU A 258 -33.99 23.95 17.85
CA LEU A 258 -33.74 23.79 19.29
C LEU A 258 -33.42 25.12 19.97
N LEU A 259 -32.72 26.04 19.30
CA LEU A 259 -32.48 27.39 19.82
C LEU A 259 -33.77 28.21 19.93
N ALA A 260 -34.70 28.06 18.98
CA ALA A 260 -36.00 28.72 19.05
C ALA A 260 -36.86 28.17 20.20
N GLU A 261 -36.87 26.84 20.37
CA GLU A 261 -37.57 26.16 21.47
C GLU A 261 -37.02 26.60 22.83
N ARG A 262 -35.69 26.58 23.01
CA ARG A 262 -35.03 27.07 24.23
C ARG A 262 -35.44 28.51 24.57
N LYS A 263 -35.53 29.39 23.56
CA LYS A 263 -35.99 30.77 23.75
C LYS A 263 -37.46 30.83 24.15
N GLY A 264 -38.30 29.93 23.63
CA GLY A 264 -39.70 29.77 24.04
C GLY A 264 -39.80 29.41 25.52
N ILE A 265 -39.18 28.30 25.92
CA ILE A 265 -39.16 27.82 27.31
C ILE A 265 -38.69 28.91 28.27
N PHE A 266 -37.65 29.67 27.90
CA PHE A 266 -37.17 30.77 28.74
C PHE A 266 -38.19 31.89 28.92
N ARG A 267 -38.95 32.25 27.88
CA ARG A 267 -40.03 33.24 28.00
C ARG A 267 -41.14 32.74 28.92
N ASP A 268 -41.57 31.50 28.73
CA ASP A 268 -42.64 30.90 29.53
C ASP A 268 -42.23 30.78 31.00
N SER A 269 -40.99 30.35 31.25
CA SER A 269 -40.40 30.31 32.60
C SER A 269 -40.35 31.69 33.26
N LYS A 270 -40.08 32.74 32.48
CA LYS A 270 -40.08 34.12 32.98
C LYS A 270 -41.48 34.58 33.37
N GLU A 271 -42.50 34.15 32.64
CA GLU A 271 -43.90 34.49 32.97
C GLU A 271 -44.37 33.74 34.22
N MET A 272 -44.12 32.44 34.28
CA MET A 272 -44.43 31.62 35.45
C MET A 272 -43.77 32.16 36.73
N LYS A 273 -42.55 32.70 36.62
CA LYS A 273 -41.88 33.37 37.74
C LYS A 273 -42.67 34.60 38.24
N LYS A 274 -43.23 35.41 37.33
CA LYS A 274 -44.04 36.58 37.73
C LYS A 274 -45.36 36.14 38.38
N GLU A 275 -46.02 35.12 37.84
CA GLU A 275 -47.23 34.56 38.42
C GLU A 275 -46.97 34.04 39.85
N LEU A 276 -45.84 33.36 40.05
CA LEU A 276 -45.42 32.90 41.37
C LEU A 276 -45.17 34.07 42.34
N GLU A 277 -44.53 35.14 41.88
CA GLU A 277 -44.33 36.36 42.68
C GLU A 277 -45.66 37.07 43.01
N ALA A 278 -46.64 37.04 42.09
CA ALA A 278 -47.97 37.59 42.33
C ALA A 278 -48.75 36.78 43.36
N MET A 279 -48.77 35.44 43.22
CA MET A 279 -49.42 34.56 44.20
C MET A 279 -48.79 34.66 45.59
N GLY A 280 -47.46 34.84 45.67
CA GLY A 280 -46.78 35.07 46.95
C GLY A 280 -47.34 36.28 47.70
N LYS A 281 -47.62 37.38 46.99
CA LYS A 281 -48.22 38.59 47.58
C LYS A 281 -49.67 38.36 48.02
N GLU A 282 -50.47 37.67 47.22
CA GLU A 282 -51.85 37.33 47.60
C GLU A 282 -51.87 36.42 48.84
N TRP A 283 -50.93 35.47 48.93
CA TRP A 283 -50.82 34.57 50.07
C TRP A 283 -50.55 35.32 51.38
N GLU A 284 -49.68 36.33 51.37
CA GLU A 284 -49.44 37.19 52.54
C GLU A 284 -50.73 37.88 53.02
N GLU A 285 -51.59 38.32 52.09
CA GLU A 285 -52.89 38.92 52.44
C GLU A 285 -53.84 37.88 53.06
N TYR A 286 -53.92 36.68 52.49
CA TYR A 286 -54.73 35.60 53.05
C TYR A 286 -54.25 35.16 54.43
N GLU A 287 -52.93 35.09 54.63
CA GLU A 287 -52.34 34.75 55.92
C GLU A 287 -52.67 35.80 56.99
N ALA A 288 -52.65 37.09 56.63
CA ALA A 288 -53.07 38.16 57.53
C ALA A 288 -54.55 38.06 57.90
N LYS A 289 -55.43 37.79 56.91
CA LYS A 289 -56.87 37.59 57.14
C LYS A 289 -57.15 36.38 58.03
N ALA A 290 -56.43 35.28 57.83
CA ALA A 290 -56.56 34.09 58.65
C ALA A 290 -56.20 34.36 60.12
N LYS A 291 -55.11 35.11 60.39
CA LYS A 291 -54.73 35.50 61.76
C LYS A 291 -55.80 36.35 62.44
N VAL A 292 -56.41 37.30 61.71
CA VAL A 292 -57.52 38.10 62.25
C VAL A 292 -58.74 37.24 62.56
N ALA A 293 -59.09 36.31 61.67
CA ALA A 293 -60.21 35.40 61.88
C ALA A 293 -60.00 34.47 63.10
N GLU A 294 -58.77 33.99 63.31
CA GLU A 294 -58.41 33.16 64.46
C GLU A 294 -58.58 33.92 65.80
N GLU A 295 -58.17 35.20 65.85
CA GLU A 295 -58.36 36.03 67.05
C GLU A 295 -59.84 36.36 67.32
N GLU A 296 -60.63 36.56 66.26
CA GLU A 296 -62.08 36.72 66.38
C GLU A 296 -62.75 35.43 66.88
N GLU A 297 -62.33 34.26 66.39
CA GLU A 297 -62.83 32.97 66.85
C GLU A 297 -62.58 32.77 68.36
N LYS A 298 -61.38 33.09 68.85
CA LYS A 298 -61.05 33.07 70.29
C LYS A 298 -61.96 34.01 71.09
N THR A 299 -62.26 35.19 70.53
CA THR A 299 -63.15 36.17 71.16
C THR A 299 -64.57 35.63 71.27
N VAL A 300 -65.12 35.10 70.18
CA VAL A 300 -66.45 34.47 70.12
C VAL A 300 -66.54 33.28 71.09
N GLU A 301 -65.52 32.42 71.16
CA GLU A 301 -65.51 31.28 72.08
C GLU A 301 -65.55 31.73 73.55
N SER A 302 -64.82 32.80 73.89
CA SER A 302 -64.86 33.42 75.21
C SER A 302 -66.25 33.99 75.54
N GLU A 303 -66.89 34.68 74.59
CA GLU A 303 -68.27 35.19 74.76
C GLU A 303 -69.26 34.06 74.99
N TRP A 304 -69.19 33.02 74.16
CA TRP A 304 -70.02 31.82 74.27
C TRP A 304 -69.82 31.13 75.63
N GLY A 305 -68.59 31.06 76.12
CA GLY A 305 -68.26 30.61 77.47
C GLY A 305 -68.98 31.42 78.55
N ARG A 306 -68.93 32.76 78.47
CA ARG A 306 -69.65 33.66 79.40
C ARG A 306 -71.15 33.43 79.36
N MET A 307 -71.73 33.30 78.17
CA MET A 307 -73.17 33.02 77.99
C MET A 307 -73.56 31.69 78.64
N LYS A 308 -72.81 30.61 78.39
CA LYS A 308 -73.05 29.30 79.01
C LYS A 308 -73.03 29.37 80.54
N HIS A 309 -72.06 30.08 81.12
CA HIS A 309 -71.96 30.27 82.57
C HIS A 309 -73.17 31.04 83.12
N PHE A 310 -73.57 32.14 82.46
CA PHE A 310 -74.73 32.93 82.84
C PHE A 310 -76.02 32.12 82.84
N ILE A 311 -76.30 31.37 81.76
CA ILE A 311 -77.49 30.51 81.66
C ILE A 311 -77.48 29.42 82.75
N SER A 312 -76.32 28.85 83.07
CA SER A 312 -76.18 27.87 84.15
C SER A 312 -76.50 28.47 85.52
N SER A 313 -76.10 29.73 85.76
CA SER A 313 -76.43 30.46 86.99
C SER A 313 -77.93 30.72 87.14
N ILE A 314 -78.64 31.03 86.04
CA ILE A 314 -80.11 31.18 86.06
C ILE A 314 -80.77 29.85 86.37
N LYS A 315 -80.37 28.76 85.71
CA LYS A 315 -80.95 27.43 85.93
C LYS A 315 -80.83 26.95 87.38
N GLY A 316 -79.76 27.30 88.09
CA GLY A 316 -79.61 26.96 89.51
C GLY A 316 -80.49 27.76 90.47
N LYS A 317 -81.15 28.83 90.00
CA LYS A 317 -82.03 29.70 90.78
C LYS A 317 -83.52 29.45 90.51
N ILE A 318 -83.84 28.63 89.50
CA ILE A 318 -85.18 28.15 89.17
C ILE A 318 -85.32 26.75 89.76
#